data_AF-A0AAF0DEA5-F1
#
_entry.id   AF-A0AAF0DEA5-F1
#
_cell.length_a   1.000
_cell.length_b   1.000
_cell.length_c   1.000
_cell.angle_alpha   90.00
_cell.angle_beta   90.00
_cell.angle_gamma   90.00
#
_symmetry.space_group_name_H-M   'P 1'
#
loop_
_entity.id
_entity.type
_entity.pdbx_description
1 polymer ?
#
loop_
_entity_poly.entity_id
_entity_poly.type
_entity_poly.pdbx_seq_one_letter_code
_entity_poly.pdbx_strand_id
1 'polypeptide(L)'
;MSKPVSDDDVAEAVRVIRVTIHTTGFPFESSTRSDNHASIFLVMDNSVDSGKSVRVTMMRNYSECKCEYAYSLSSVKDVDLKPTANVTVGKFLDLIREKKLDKYELHPDGVGCRFWVKSALQAFQTAGLVDPSADLSEVYEALEYNHSRGQPPQFSPMVAGKFLSDP
;
A
#
# COMPACT_ATOMS: atom_id res chain seq x y z
N MET A 1 -0.82 16.46 -7.87
CA MET A 1 -0.59 15.60 -9.04
C MET A 1 0.54 14.64 -8.70
N SER A 2 0.42 13.35 -9.02
CA SER A 2 1.48 12.36 -8.87
C SER A 2 2.54 12.53 -9.94
N LYS A 3 3.82 12.46 -9.57
CA LYS A 3 4.96 12.55 -10.49
C LYS A 3 5.64 11.19 -10.64
N PRO A 4 6.38 10.94 -11.73
CA PRO A 4 7.29 9.79 -11.79
C PRO A 4 8.26 9.78 -10.61
N VAL A 5 8.66 8.60 -10.16
CA VAL A 5 9.71 8.44 -9.15
C VAL A 5 11.06 8.75 -9.82
N SER A 6 11.88 9.59 -9.19
CA SER A 6 13.20 9.98 -9.67
C SER A 6 14.34 9.27 -8.92
N ASP A 7 15.56 9.38 -9.44
CA ASP A 7 16.76 8.80 -8.81
C ASP A 7 17.03 9.39 -7.41
N ASP A 8 16.69 10.66 -7.20
CA ASP A 8 16.77 11.28 -5.87
C ASP A 8 15.75 10.62 -4.92
N ASP A 9 14.53 10.37 -5.38
CA ASP A 9 13.49 9.75 -4.55
C ASP A 9 13.85 8.31 -4.13
N VAL A 10 14.52 7.54 -4.99
CA VAL A 10 14.91 6.16 -4.65
C VAL A 10 16.06 6.10 -3.65
N ALA A 11 16.89 7.15 -3.58
CA ALA A 11 18.00 7.25 -2.62
C ALA A 11 17.55 7.66 -1.21
N GLU A 12 16.37 8.26 -1.08
CA GLU A 12 15.84 8.75 0.19
C GLU A 12 15.48 7.61 1.16
N ALA A 13 15.75 7.85 2.44
CA ALA A 13 15.45 6.90 3.51
C ALA A 13 13.96 6.89 3.83
N VAL A 14 13.36 5.70 3.93
CA VAL A 14 11.98 5.55 4.40
C VAL A 14 11.95 5.68 5.91
N ARG A 15 11.03 6.51 6.41
CA ARG A 15 10.79 6.76 7.84
C ARG A 15 9.56 6.02 8.34
N VAL A 16 8.55 5.89 7.50
CA VAL A 16 7.30 5.18 7.80
C VAL A 16 6.87 4.41 6.56
N ILE A 17 6.46 3.15 6.76
CA ILE A 17 5.73 2.37 5.76
C ILE A 17 4.27 2.49 6.14
N ARG A 18 3.51 3.32 5.43
CA ARG A 18 2.09 3.57 5.72
C ARG A 18 1.22 2.77 4.76
N VAL A 19 0.38 1.91 5.32
CA VAL A 19 -0.71 1.31 4.55
C VAL A 19 -1.91 2.21 4.64
N THR A 20 -2.40 2.67 3.49
CA THR A 20 -3.58 3.52 3.41
C THR A 20 -4.71 2.77 2.73
N ILE A 21 -5.85 2.72 3.41
CA ILE A 21 -7.13 2.32 2.86
C ILE A 21 -7.86 3.58 2.43
N HIS A 22 -8.21 3.62 1.14
CA HIS A 22 -8.85 4.74 0.49
C HIS A 22 -10.33 4.47 0.25
N THR A 23 -11.16 5.51 0.42
CA THR A 23 -12.49 5.51 -0.19
C THR A 23 -12.36 5.66 -1.72
N THR A 24 -13.22 4.96 -2.45
CA THR A 24 -13.32 5.07 -3.92
C THR A 24 -14.40 6.06 -4.38
N GLY A 25 -15.09 6.72 -3.44
CA GLY A 25 -16.06 7.79 -3.74
C GLY A 25 -17.43 7.31 -4.22
N PHE A 26 -17.72 6.01 -4.22
CA PHE A 26 -19.06 5.49 -4.52
C PHE A 26 -19.84 5.23 -3.21
N PRO A 27 -20.89 6.02 -2.91
CA PRO A 27 -21.85 5.66 -1.89
C PRO A 27 -22.67 4.47 -2.41
N PHE A 28 -22.85 3.46 -1.55
CA PHE A 28 -23.75 2.32 -1.66
C PHE A 28 -24.89 2.51 -2.68
N GLU A 29 -24.85 1.76 -3.79
CA GLU A 29 -25.77 0.66 -4.15
C GLU A 29 -25.18 -0.04 -5.40
N SER A 30 -25.08 -1.37 -5.39
CA SER A 30 -24.75 -2.24 -6.55
C SER A 30 -23.31 -2.35 -7.11
N SER A 31 -22.25 -1.91 -6.42
CA SER A 31 -20.86 -2.16 -6.88
C SER A 31 -20.33 -3.51 -6.38
N THR A 32 -19.88 -4.39 -7.28
CA THR A 32 -19.17 -5.65 -6.95
C THR A 32 -17.66 -5.45 -6.70
N ARG A 33 -17.17 -4.21 -6.75
CA ARG A 33 -15.77 -3.88 -6.47
C ARG A 33 -15.55 -3.77 -4.97
N SER A 34 -14.33 -4.05 -4.52
CA SER A 34 -13.89 -3.70 -3.17
C SER A 34 -14.11 -2.19 -2.99
N ASP A 35 -15.05 -1.81 -2.13
CA ASP A 35 -15.46 -0.41 -1.94
C ASP A 35 -14.31 0.49 -1.47
N ASN A 36 -13.25 -0.14 -0.95
CA ASN A 36 -11.98 0.49 -0.66
C ASN A 36 -10.85 -0.01 -1.56
N HIS A 37 -9.93 0.91 -1.84
CA HIS A 37 -8.65 0.64 -2.47
C HIS A 37 -7.53 0.71 -1.42
N ALA A 38 -6.57 -0.21 -1.44
CA ALA A 38 -5.42 -0.17 -0.55
C ALA A 38 -4.14 0.14 -1.32
N SER A 39 -3.28 0.98 -0.73
CA SER A 39 -1.94 1.26 -1.26
C SER A 39 -0.91 1.39 -0.13
N ILE A 40 0.38 1.36 -0.49
CA ILE A 40 1.49 1.54 0.44
C ILE A 40 2.17 2.87 0.12
N PHE A 41 2.37 3.68 1.14
CA PHE A 41 3.13 4.93 1.11
C PHE A 41 4.45 4.72 1.83
N LEU A 42 5.54 4.85 1.08
CA LEU A 42 6.90 4.92 1.61
C LEU A 42 7.18 6.38 1.96
N VAL A 43 6.94 6.74 3.22
CA VAL A 43 7.04 8.12 3.70
C VAL A 43 8.49 8.44 4.02
N MET A 44 9.06 9.42 3.33
CA MET A 44 10.44 9.89 3.49
C MET A 44 10.52 11.04 4.52
N ASP A 45 9.46 11.85 4.57
CA ASP A 45 9.25 12.93 5.54
C ASP A 45 7.79 12.91 5.99
N ASN A 46 7.56 12.81 7.31
CA ASN A 46 6.22 12.77 7.89
C ASN A 46 5.74 14.16 8.37
N SER A 47 6.40 15.24 7.92
CA SER A 47 5.92 16.60 8.10
C SER A 47 4.48 16.75 7.59
N VAL A 48 3.60 17.32 8.41
CA VAL A 48 2.20 17.57 8.03
C VAL A 48 2.12 18.62 6.92
N ASP A 49 3.05 19.58 6.91
CA ASP A 49 3.04 20.71 5.98
C ASP A 49 3.81 20.43 4.67
N SER A 50 4.72 19.45 4.67
CA SER A 50 5.64 19.22 3.54
C SER A 50 6.02 17.75 3.34
N GLY A 51 5.27 16.83 3.94
CA GLY A 51 5.59 15.41 3.93
C GLY A 51 5.70 14.88 2.50
N LYS A 52 6.64 13.96 2.28
CA LYS A 52 6.92 13.38 0.97
C LYS A 52 6.83 11.87 1.05
N SER A 53 6.26 11.27 0.02
CA SER A 53 6.17 9.82 -0.06
C SER A 53 6.28 9.31 -1.49
N VAL A 54 6.67 8.04 -1.61
CA VAL A 54 6.45 7.26 -2.82
C VAL A 54 5.29 6.32 -2.55
N ARG A 55 4.23 6.43 -3.35
CA ARG A 55 3.08 5.54 -3.28
C ARG A 55 3.26 4.41 -4.28
N VAL A 56 3.16 3.17 -3.80
CA VAL A 56 3.02 1.99 -4.63
C VAL A 56 1.62 1.43 -4.51
N THR A 57 1.04 1.06 -5.64
CA THR A 57 -0.35 0.61 -5.69
C THR A 57 -0.57 -0.41 -6.78
N MET A 58 -1.48 -1.34 -6.50
CA MET A 58 -2.01 -2.28 -7.46
C MET A 58 -3.50 -2.01 -7.68
N MET A 59 -3.83 -1.47 -8.84
CA MET A 59 -5.20 -1.39 -9.35
C MET A 59 -5.30 -2.31 -10.57
N ARG A 60 -5.64 -1.79 -11.76
CA ARG A 60 -5.57 -2.58 -13.00
C ARG A 60 -4.15 -3.08 -13.28
N ASN A 61 -3.15 -2.25 -12.96
CA ASN A 61 -1.73 -2.56 -13.10
C ASN A 61 -1.00 -2.07 -11.85
N TYR A 62 0.22 -2.59 -11.64
CA TYR A 62 1.18 -1.98 -10.73
C TYR A 62 1.49 -0.55 -11.16
N SER A 63 1.59 0.36 -10.19
CA SER A 63 2.11 1.69 -10.42
C SER A 63 2.80 2.23 -9.17
N GLU A 64 3.81 3.06 -9.41
CA GLU A 64 4.54 3.79 -8.40
C GLU A 64 4.59 5.27 -8.77
N CYS A 65 4.47 6.15 -7.79
CA CYS A 65 4.59 7.57 -8.03
C CYS A 65 5.05 8.35 -6.82
N LYS A 66 5.74 9.46 -7.08
CA LYS A 66 6.07 10.47 -6.08
C LYS A 66 4.83 11.28 -5.72
N CYS A 67 4.65 11.48 -4.42
CA CYS A 67 3.62 12.30 -3.80
C CYS A 67 4.29 13.39 -2.94
N GLU A 68 3.89 14.64 -3.14
CA GLU A 68 4.28 15.79 -2.29
C GLU A 68 3.41 15.86 -1.02
N TYR A 69 2.99 14.70 -0.51
CA TYR A 69 2.21 14.55 0.71
C TYR A 69 2.52 13.21 1.37
N ALA A 70 2.44 13.15 2.70
CA ALA A 70 2.53 11.89 3.46
C ALA A 70 1.15 11.25 3.67
N TYR A 71 0.05 12.02 3.55
CA TYR A 71 -1.32 11.59 3.82
C TYR A 71 -2.22 11.84 2.62
N SER A 72 -3.00 10.83 2.24
CA SER A 72 -3.98 10.97 1.15
C SER A 72 -5.29 11.58 1.67
N LEU A 73 -5.86 12.54 0.94
CA LEU A 73 -7.20 13.09 1.25
C LEU A 73 -8.32 12.04 1.18
N SER A 74 -8.13 10.98 0.39
CA SER A 74 -9.05 9.86 0.30
C SER A 74 -8.84 8.81 1.40
N SER A 75 -7.86 8.98 2.29
CA SER A 75 -7.62 8.04 3.39
C SER A 75 -8.84 7.96 4.30
N VAL A 76 -9.24 6.73 4.62
CA VAL A 76 -10.25 6.41 5.63
C VAL A 76 -9.67 5.60 6.78
N LYS A 77 -8.54 4.92 6.58
CA LYS A 77 -7.75 4.24 7.61
C LYS A 77 -6.29 4.22 7.15
N ASP A 78 -5.40 4.69 8.01
CA ASP A 78 -3.96 4.57 7.87
C ASP A 78 -3.44 3.67 8.98
N VAL A 79 -2.50 2.78 8.63
CA VAL A 79 -1.74 1.98 9.60
C VAL A 79 -0.27 2.12 9.28
N ASP A 80 0.51 2.54 10.27
CA ASP A 80 1.92 2.89 10.12
C ASP A 80 2.80 1.77 10.67
N LEU A 81 3.73 1.30 9.84
CA LEU A 81 4.78 0.38 10.23
C LEU A 81 6.12 1.08 10.22
N LYS A 82 6.98 0.67 11.15
CA LYS A 82 8.35 1.17 11.21
C LYS A 82 9.23 0.38 10.24
N PRO A 83 9.98 1.05 9.34
CA PRO A 83 10.98 0.38 8.52
C PRO A 83 12.23 0.05 9.33
N THR A 84 13.02 -0.91 8.85
CA THR A 84 14.39 -1.09 9.34
C THR A 84 15.21 0.17 9.07
N ALA A 85 16.13 0.50 10.00
CA ALA A 85 16.93 1.71 9.90
C ALA A 85 17.72 1.79 8.58
N ASN A 86 17.76 2.99 7.99
CA ASN A 86 18.51 3.31 6.77
C ASN A 86 18.11 2.49 5.52
N VAL A 87 16.90 1.96 5.46
CA VAL A 87 16.33 1.38 4.23
C VAL A 87 15.79 2.51 3.35
N THR A 88 16.17 2.51 2.07
CA THR A 88 15.76 3.51 1.10
C THR A 88 14.50 3.09 0.34
N VAL A 89 13.84 4.06 -0.30
CA VAL A 89 12.71 3.79 -1.22
C VAL A 89 13.10 2.76 -2.29
N GLY A 90 14.28 2.92 -2.89
CA GLY A 90 14.78 2.02 -3.93
C GLY A 90 14.75 0.55 -3.51
N LYS A 91 15.17 0.23 -2.28
CA LYS A 91 15.15 -1.15 -1.77
C LYS A 91 13.76 -1.79 -1.76
N PHE A 92 12.71 -1.01 -1.46
CA PHE A 92 11.34 -1.51 -1.50
C PHE A 92 10.88 -1.74 -2.95
N LEU A 93 11.16 -0.80 -3.84
CA LEU A 93 10.76 -0.90 -5.24
C LEU A 93 11.49 -2.03 -5.97
N ASP A 94 12.79 -2.20 -5.70
CA ASP A 94 13.58 -3.29 -6.25
C ASP A 94 13.06 -4.64 -5.78
N LEU A 95 12.75 -4.78 -4.49
CA LEU A 95 12.16 -6.00 -3.95
C LEU A 95 10.81 -6.34 -4.60
N ILE A 96 9.95 -5.35 -4.87
CA ILE A 96 8.70 -5.54 -5.61
C ILE A 96 8.97 -6.17 -6.98
N ARG A 97 9.97 -5.66 -7.70
CA ARG A 97 10.31 -6.13 -9.06
C ARG A 97 11.02 -7.49 -9.04
N GLU A 98 11.96 -7.69 -8.11
CA GLU A 98 12.69 -8.95 -7.91
C GLU A 98 11.74 -10.11 -7.57
N LYS A 99 10.76 -9.84 -6.70
CA LYS A 99 9.68 -10.78 -6.33
C LYS A 99 8.53 -10.80 -7.32
N LYS A 100 8.64 -10.07 -8.44
CA LYS A 100 7.64 -9.98 -9.50
C LYS A 100 6.24 -9.65 -8.97
N LEU A 101 6.16 -8.90 -7.86
CA LEU A 101 4.91 -8.43 -7.29
C LEU A 101 4.24 -7.40 -8.21
N ASP A 102 5.01 -6.76 -9.09
CA ASP A 102 4.50 -5.94 -10.19
C ASP A 102 3.78 -6.76 -11.28
N LYS A 103 3.93 -8.09 -11.29
CA LYS A 103 3.27 -9.06 -12.19
C LYS A 103 2.07 -9.74 -11.53
N TYR A 104 1.25 -8.96 -10.85
CA TYR A 104 0.00 -9.42 -10.26
C TYR A 104 -1.21 -8.91 -11.05
N GLU A 105 -2.12 -9.83 -11.35
CA GLU A 105 -3.43 -9.52 -11.91
C GLU A 105 -4.48 -9.57 -10.80
N LEU A 106 -5.35 -8.56 -10.76
CA LEU A 106 -6.52 -8.60 -9.89
C LEU A 106 -7.43 -9.79 -10.24
N HIS A 107 -8.25 -10.19 -9.27
CA HIS A 107 -9.37 -11.09 -9.53
C HIS A 107 -10.28 -10.50 -10.64
N PRO A 108 -10.94 -11.32 -11.48
CA PRO A 108 -11.80 -10.84 -12.57
C PRO A 108 -12.85 -9.78 -12.18
N ASP A 109 -13.34 -9.82 -10.93
CA ASP A 109 -14.29 -8.81 -10.40
C ASP A 109 -13.65 -7.45 -10.07
N GLY A 110 -12.35 -7.28 -10.35
CA GLY A 110 -11.59 -6.06 -10.06
C GLY A 110 -11.20 -5.91 -8.59
N VAL A 111 -11.15 -7.01 -7.84
CA VAL A 111 -10.73 -7.07 -6.42
C VAL A 111 -9.34 -7.68 -6.27
N GLY A 112 -8.72 -7.50 -5.11
CA GLY A 112 -7.43 -8.11 -4.78
C GLY A 112 -6.27 -7.14 -4.59
N CYS A 113 -6.52 -5.83 -4.63
CA CYS A 113 -5.53 -4.84 -4.20
C CYS A 113 -5.12 -5.02 -2.73
N ARG A 114 -6.07 -5.38 -1.84
CA ARG A 114 -5.82 -5.65 -0.42
C ARG A 114 -4.92 -6.88 -0.22
N PHE A 115 -5.18 -7.94 -0.99
CA PHE A 115 -4.32 -9.12 -1.01
C PHE A 115 -2.91 -8.80 -1.52
N TRP A 116 -2.79 -8.01 -2.59
CA TRP A 116 -1.49 -7.57 -3.10
C TRP A 116 -0.68 -6.79 -2.05
N VAL A 117 -1.34 -5.85 -1.33
CA VAL A 117 -0.68 -5.10 -0.23
C VAL A 117 -0.18 -6.06 0.84
N LYS A 118 -1.01 -7.04 1.26
CA LYS A 118 -0.60 -8.07 2.22
C LYS A 118 0.63 -8.85 1.72
N SER A 119 0.64 -9.29 0.46
CA SER A 119 1.79 -10.01 -0.11
C SER A 119 3.05 -9.15 -0.16
N ALA A 120 2.93 -7.87 -0.53
CA ALA A 120 4.07 -6.95 -0.54
C ALA A 120 4.66 -6.76 0.87
N LEU A 121 3.82 -6.58 1.89
CA LEU A 121 4.28 -6.46 3.28
C LEU A 121 4.95 -7.74 3.79
N GLN A 122 4.43 -8.92 3.44
CA GLN A 122 5.07 -10.18 3.78
C GLN A 122 6.46 -10.30 3.13
N ALA A 123 6.60 -9.87 1.87
CA ALA A 123 7.90 -9.81 1.19
C ALA A 123 8.84 -8.83 1.90
N PHE A 124 8.36 -7.64 2.27
CA PHE A 124 9.14 -6.62 2.98
C PHE A 124 9.62 -7.12 4.34
N GLN A 125 8.75 -7.79 5.10
CA GLN A 125 9.10 -8.38 6.39
C GLN A 125 10.16 -9.49 6.21
N THR A 126 9.94 -10.40 5.25
CA THR A 126 10.87 -11.51 4.97
C THR A 126 12.25 -11.01 4.55
N ALA A 127 12.31 -9.91 3.79
CA ALA A 127 13.56 -9.28 3.37
C ALA A 127 14.20 -8.38 4.45
N GLY A 128 13.60 -8.28 5.64
CA GLY A 128 14.11 -7.44 6.73
C GLY A 128 14.00 -5.93 6.49
N LEU A 129 13.08 -5.50 5.62
CA LEU A 129 12.83 -4.07 5.36
C LEU A 129 11.86 -3.43 6.37
N VAL A 130 11.09 -4.26 7.07
CA VAL A 130 10.22 -3.85 8.18
C VAL A 130 10.95 -4.13 9.49
N ASP A 131 10.84 -3.23 10.47
CA ASP A 131 11.38 -3.44 11.81
C ASP A 131 10.86 -4.77 12.37
N PRO A 132 11.72 -5.68 12.87
CA PRO A 132 11.29 -7.00 13.33
C PRO A 132 10.35 -6.96 14.54
N SER A 133 10.28 -5.82 15.24
CA SER A 133 9.32 -5.60 16.32
C SER A 133 7.95 -5.09 15.84
N ALA A 134 7.81 -4.75 14.55
CA ALA A 134 6.55 -4.25 14.01
C ALA A 134 5.51 -5.36 13.98
N ASP A 135 4.35 -5.10 14.57
CA ASP A 135 3.21 -5.98 14.49
C ASP A 135 2.40 -5.70 13.22
N LEU A 136 2.26 -6.71 12.37
CA LEU A 136 1.47 -6.65 11.14
C LEU A 136 -0.01 -6.99 11.37
N SER A 137 -0.39 -7.40 12.58
CA SER A 137 -1.76 -7.81 12.91
C SER A 137 -2.76 -6.70 12.64
N GLU A 138 -2.49 -5.46 13.08
CA GLU A 138 -3.37 -4.31 12.85
C GLU A 138 -3.53 -4.02 11.35
N VAL A 139 -2.45 -4.15 10.57
CA VAL A 139 -2.49 -3.93 9.12
C VAL A 139 -3.33 -5.00 8.44
N TYR A 140 -3.12 -6.27 8.80
CA TYR A 140 -3.88 -7.39 8.22
C TYR A 140 -5.35 -7.33 8.60
N GLU A 141 -5.66 -6.97 9.84
CA GLU A 141 -7.01 -6.70 10.28
C GLU A 141 -7.60 -5.55 9.47
N ALA A 142 -6.93 -4.41 9.34
CA ALA A 142 -7.44 -3.28 8.56
C ALA A 142 -7.76 -3.69 7.10
N LEU A 143 -6.94 -4.53 6.47
CA LEU A 143 -7.14 -5.01 5.10
C LEU A 143 -8.32 -6.00 4.95
N GLU A 144 -8.80 -6.62 6.02
CA GLU A 144 -9.96 -7.53 5.98
C GLU A 144 -11.31 -6.82 6.05
N TYR A 145 -11.33 -5.50 6.20
CA TYR A 145 -12.56 -4.72 6.35
C TYR A 145 -12.66 -3.63 5.29
N ASN A 146 -13.91 -3.31 4.92
CA ASN A 146 -14.28 -2.07 4.27
C ASN A 146 -14.47 -0.98 5.33
N HIS A 147 -13.86 0.17 5.08
CA HIS A 147 -13.86 1.36 5.91
C HIS A 147 -14.61 2.49 5.20
N SER A 148 -15.35 3.26 5.99
CA SER A 148 -16.09 4.44 5.52
C SER A 148 -16.06 5.51 6.59
N ARG A 149 -16.01 6.78 6.18
CA ARG A 149 -15.94 7.90 7.14
C ARG A 149 -17.17 7.90 8.05
N GLY A 150 -16.94 7.88 9.36
CA GLY A 150 -18.01 7.94 10.37
C GLY A 150 -18.91 6.71 10.45
N GLN A 151 -18.50 5.58 9.86
CA GLN A 151 -19.22 4.30 9.92
C GLN A 151 -18.31 3.21 10.51
N PRO A 152 -18.87 2.21 11.22
CA PRO A 152 -18.09 1.07 11.66
C PRO A 152 -17.54 0.27 10.47
N PRO A 153 -16.31 -0.29 10.57
CA PRO A 153 -15.77 -1.16 9.53
C PRO A 153 -16.67 -2.38 9.29
N GLN A 154 -16.79 -2.80 8.04
CA GLN A 154 -17.58 -3.96 7.63
C GLN A 154 -16.66 -5.06 7.13
N PHE A 155 -16.79 -6.27 7.68
CA PHE A 155 -15.96 -7.40 7.26
C PHE A 155 -16.16 -7.66 5.75
N SER A 156 -15.05 -7.74 5.03
CA SER A 156 -15.01 -8.00 3.60
C SER A 156 -13.76 -8.82 3.31
N PRO A 157 -13.87 -10.15 3.20
CA PRO A 157 -12.69 -11.01 3.12
C PRO A 157 -11.79 -10.61 1.93
N MET A 158 -10.47 -10.69 2.14
CA MET A 158 -9.52 -10.46 1.06
C MET A 158 -9.65 -11.56 0.00
N VAL A 159 -9.96 -11.15 -1.22
CA VAL A 159 -9.96 -12.03 -2.39
C VAL A 159 -8.63 -11.92 -3.09
N ALA A 160 -7.96 -13.04 -3.33
CA ALA A 160 -6.72 -13.08 -4.09
C ALA A 160 -7.01 -13.00 -5.59
N GLY A 161 -6.16 -12.24 -6.30
CA GLY A 161 -5.98 -12.34 -7.73
C GLY A 161 -4.95 -13.41 -8.07
N LYS A 162 -4.15 -13.17 -9.10
CA LYS A 162 -3.16 -14.14 -9.60
C LYS A 162 -1.80 -13.47 -9.81
N PHE A 163 -0.75 -14.05 -9.26
CA PHE A 163 0.62 -13.74 -9.68
C PHE A 163 0.93 -14.50 -10.97
N LEU A 164 1.38 -13.79 -12.00
CA LEU A 164 1.67 -14.35 -13.32
C LEU A 164 3.00 -15.12 -13.37
N SER A 165 3.73 -15.13 -12.27
CA SER A 165 5.00 -15.82 -12.06
C SER A 165 5.17 -16.08 -10.57
N ASP A 166 5.84 -17.16 -10.19
CA ASP A 166 6.12 -17.46 -8.79
C ASP A 166 6.83 -16.28 -8.10
N PRO A 167 6.21 -15.66 -7.09
CA PRO A 167 6.79 -14.54 -6.34
C PRO A 167 7.81 -14.98 -5.28
#